data_AF-A0A9P7GEN8-F1
#
_entry.id   AF-A0A9P7GEN8-F1
#
_cell.length_a   1.000
_cell.length_b   1.000
_cell.length_c   1.000
_cell.angle_alpha   90.00
_cell.angle_beta   90.00
_cell.angle_gamma   90.00
#
_symmetry.space_group_name_H-M   'P 1'
#
loop_
_entity.id
_entity.type
_entity.pdbx_description
1 polymer ?
#
loop_
_entity_poly.entity_id
_entity_poly.type
_entity_poly.pdbx_seq_one_letter_code
_entity_poly.pdbx_strand_id
1 'polypeptide(L)'
;MSSENAGPPPSAPLESKAPLPKPPSGFRTALRYTGIPVSWLDKRPKLPSRNWLIFLSVTSSLTGYYIYDRRQCKKIKQHYIDLVKHQSEELVDSLAWPRKVTVYGSKWPADEDYDQAIKYFRKYVKPILVAAAVDFEMISGKRHGDLAERVAEDIRKRRRYDLGIDEIPEIAKALPTYKPPAEAAQHKLDGGIVIIGRPTFKEFMAGLRKGWTDPLDKVDHEELLSLELENDGAFDEPEDPSDDPHSLSDPDTKSNTPFNARNSPVYSPLTQLRPPVSQPTTRKSSIPEALNAPPSFIPAVPPLLLVTFTNHIGLSQIPIMIWEWFNQRHKVRSGAEAGYRLVVKNSRPIIPPAISTEPQSIFADITTPALPVDGDLGDLDFDKDAEGWFKSSLEKIPADTEKTRKKYYEKLPERLATARALARGTREPTKEEVENPPPTEVELSAERMKKELRWRRDIAGWEMIKPSTNVVWDERFRDALRVFVDGDSDSSKDL
;
A
#
# COMPACT_ATOMS: atom_id res chain seq x y z
N MET A 1 25.13 123.60 -25.26
CA MET A 1 26.18 124.18 -24.39
C MET A 1 25.79 123.90 -22.96
N SER A 2 26.73 123.40 -22.16
CA SER A 2 26.85 123.69 -20.72
C SER A 2 25.70 123.17 -19.82
N SER A 3 26.01 122.17 -18.99
CA SER A 3 26.42 122.32 -17.59
C SER A 3 25.18 122.29 -16.67
N GLU A 4 25.07 121.26 -15.83
CA GLU A 4 25.33 121.39 -14.38
C GLU A 4 24.34 122.33 -13.68
N ASN A 5 23.65 121.88 -12.65
CA ASN A 5 24.29 121.79 -11.33
C ASN A 5 23.43 121.00 -10.34
N ALA A 6 24.11 120.48 -9.32
CA ALA A 6 23.65 119.56 -8.31
C ALA A 6 22.91 120.23 -7.14
N GLY A 7 22.07 119.43 -6.48
CA GLY A 7 21.55 119.65 -5.12
C GLY A 7 21.60 118.32 -4.33
N PRO A 8 21.68 118.37 -2.98
CA PRO A 8 22.16 117.28 -2.11
C PRO A 8 21.13 116.15 -1.88
N PRO A 9 21.58 114.95 -1.41
CA PRO A 9 20.74 113.76 -1.32
C PRO A 9 19.87 113.72 -0.04
N PRO A 10 18.60 113.27 -0.13
CA PRO A 10 17.81 112.92 1.04
C PRO A 10 17.95 111.43 1.42
N SER A 11 18.18 111.24 2.73
CA SER A 11 18.01 110.07 3.60
C SER A 11 17.42 108.77 3.03
N ALA A 12 18.16 107.68 3.25
CA ALA A 12 17.81 106.29 2.93
C ALA A 12 16.62 105.72 3.76
N PRO A 13 15.74 104.91 3.15
CA PRO A 13 14.84 104.00 3.87
C PRO A 13 15.48 102.63 4.13
N LEU A 14 15.18 102.09 5.32
CA LEU A 14 15.66 100.84 5.91
C LEU A 14 15.24 99.57 5.12
N GLU A 15 16.21 98.69 4.87
CA GLU A 15 16.01 97.33 4.33
C GLU A 15 15.19 96.45 5.29
N SER A 16 14.08 95.91 4.79
CA SER A 16 13.32 94.84 5.45
C SER A 16 14.00 93.48 5.25
N LYS A 17 14.60 92.93 6.33
CA LYS A 17 15.13 91.55 6.37
C LYS A 17 14.08 90.52 5.96
N ALA A 18 14.43 89.66 5.00
CA ALA A 18 13.67 88.45 4.67
C ALA A 18 13.61 87.48 5.87
N PRO A 19 12.48 86.79 6.10
CA PRO A 19 12.38 85.82 7.19
C PRO A 19 13.22 84.56 6.88
N LEU A 20 14.05 84.16 7.84
CA LEU A 20 14.81 82.91 7.85
C LEU A 20 13.85 81.70 7.79
N PRO A 21 14.17 80.62 7.04
CA PRO A 21 13.33 79.44 6.99
C PRO A 21 13.30 78.76 8.36
N LYS A 22 12.09 78.50 8.89
CA LYS A 22 11.91 77.78 10.16
C LYS A 22 12.51 76.37 10.05
N PRO A 23 13.26 75.89 11.06
CA PRO A 23 13.79 74.53 11.04
C PRO A 23 12.63 73.53 10.95
N PRO A 24 12.73 72.46 10.15
CA PRO A 24 11.67 71.48 10.04
C PRO A 24 11.53 70.76 11.39
N SER A 25 10.47 71.06 12.14
CA SER A 25 10.15 70.38 13.39
C SER A 25 9.18 69.22 13.13
N GLY A 26 9.39 68.12 13.86
CA GLY A 26 8.49 66.97 13.85
C GLY A 26 9.19 65.62 13.67
N PHE A 27 8.39 64.57 13.78
CA PHE A 27 8.80 63.16 13.70
C PHE A 27 9.63 62.83 12.45
N ARG A 28 9.38 63.51 11.33
CA ARG A 28 10.12 63.34 10.07
C ARG A 28 11.58 63.78 10.16
N THR A 29 11.90 64.78 10.99
CA THR A 29 13.27 65.26 11.18
C THR A 29 14.06 64.29 12.04
N ALA A 30 13.44 63.69 13.05
CA ALA A 30 14.07 62.65 13.87
C ALA A 30 14.43 61.39 13.04
N LEU A 31 13.54 60.95 12.14
CA LEU A 31 13.79 59.81 11.26
C LEU A 31 14.82 60.07 10.14
N ARG A 32 15.14 61.33 9.82
CA ARG A 32 16.24 61.64 8.89
C ARG A 32 17.61 61.31 9.50
N TYR A 33 17.73 61.33 10.83
CA TYR A 33 18.96 60.96 11.53
C TYR A 33 19.11 59.46 11.76
N THR A 34 18.10 58.63 11.44
CA THR A 34 18.14 57.18 11.62
C THR A 34 18.67 56.42 10.38
N GLY A 35 19.30 57.12 9.43
CA GLY A 35 19.92 56.52 8.24
C GLY A 35 18.94 56.05 7.17
N ILE A 36 17.64 56.33 7.33
CA ILE A 36 16.62 56.03 6.32
C ILE A 36 16.71 57.11 5.22
N PRO A 37 16.89 56.74 3.94
CA PRO A 37 17.00 57.72 2.87
C PRO A 37 15.74 58.57 2.81
N VAL A 38 15.93 59.90 2.64
CA VAL A 38 14.84 60.90 2.63
C VAL A 38 13.79 60.57 1.55
N SER A 39 14.22 59.95 0.45
CA SER A 39 13.36 59.46 -0.62
C SER A 39 12.36 58.38 -0.20
N TRP A 40 12.62 57.65 0.88
CA TRP A 40 11.70 56.65 1.44
C TRP A 40 10.72 57.28 2.44
N LEU A 41 11.15 58.32 3.17
CA LEU A 41 10.31 59.09 4.10
C LEU A 41 9.26 59.96 3.39
N ASP A 42 9.57 60.46 2.19
CA ASP A 42 8.65 61.27 1.38
C ASP A 42 7.76 60.43 0.46
N LYS A 43 8.06 59.13 0.30
CA LYS A 43 7.30 58.21 -0.54
C LYS A 43 6.00 57.80 0.18
N ARG A 44 4.92 58.52 -0.13
CA ARG A 44 3.57 58.07 0.26
C ARG A 44 3.25 56.77 -0.49
N PRO A 45 3.11 55.62 0.20
CA PRO A 45 2.75 54.39 -0.49
C PRO A 45 1.37 54.59 -1.13
N LYS A 46 1.31 54.58 -2.46
CA LYS A 46 0.04 54.56 -3.18
C LYS A 46 -0.66 53.25 -2.84
N LEU A 47 -1.93 53.33 -2.45
CA LEU A 47 -2.72 52.13 -2.23
C LEU A 47 -2.68 51.28 -3.50
N PRO A 48 -2.49 49.97 -3.38
CA PRO A 48 -2.53 49.11 -4.53
C PRO A 48 -3.89 49.19 -5.22
N SER A 49 -3.91 48.95 -6.53
CA SER A 49 -5.15 48.98 -7.32
C SER A 49 -6.17 47.97 -6.79
N ARG A 50 -7.46 48.15 -7.10
CA ARG A 50 -8.54 47.24 -6.68
C ARG A 50 -8.23 45.78 -6.97
N ASN A 51 -7.77 45.46 -8.17
CA ASN A 51 -7.42 44.08 -8.56
C ASN A 51 -6.25 43.54 -7.74
N TRP A 52 -5.27 44.39 -7.41
CA TRP A 52 -4.12 43.99 -6.62
C TRP A 52 -4.48 43.83 -5.13
N LEU A 53 -5.39 44.64 -4.60
CA LEU A 53 -5.96 44.45 -3.26
C LEU A 53 -6.75 43.14 -3.17
N ILE A 54 -7.58 42.82 -4.17
CA ILE A 54 -8.30 41.54 -4.23
C ILE A 54 -7.31 40.38 -4.30
N PHE A 55 -6.30 40.48 -5.17
CA PHE A 55 -5.28 39.46 -5.29
C PHE A 55 -4.53 39.23 -3.97
N LEU A 56 -4.05 40.30 -3.34
CA LEU A 56 -3.36 40.20 -2.05
C LEU A 56 -4.27 39.70 -0.93
N SER A 57 -5.52 40.14 -0.86
CA SER A 57 -6.42 39.70 0.21
C SER A 57 -6.71 38.20 0.10
N VAL A 58 -7.00 37.71 -1.11
CA VAL A 58 -7.27 36.28 -1.35
C VAL A 58 -6.02 35.44 -1.09
N THR A 59 -4.87 35.81 -1.66
CA THR A 59 -3.62 35.05 -1.49
C THR A 59 -3.11 35.07 -0.04
N SER A 60 -3.17 36.22 0.64
CA SER A 60 -2.82 36.34 2.06
C SER A 60 -3.75 35.51 2.94
N SER A 61 -5.06 35.52 2.66
CA SER A 61 -6.03 34.72 3.41
C SER A 61 -5.78 33.22 3.25
N LEU A 62 -5.61 32.73 2.00
CA LEU A 62 -5.30 31.31 1.74
C LEU A 62 -3.99 30.89 2.40
N THR A 63 -2.95 31.72 2.29
CA THR A 63 -1.65 31.45 2.92
C THR A 63 -1.76 31.46 4.44
N GLY A 64 -2.51 32.41 5.00
CA GLY A 64 -2.80 32.51 6.43
C GLY A 64 -3.52 31.28 6.97
N TYR A 65 -4.55 30.80 6.27
CA TYR A 65 -5.25 29.56 6.62
C TYR A 65 -4.33 28.35 6.60
N TYR A 66 -3.52 28.20 5.54
CA TYR A 66 -2.55 27.12 5.45
C TYR A 66 -1.54 27.16 6.62
N ILE A 67 -0.93 28.31 6.89
CA ILE A 67 0.05 28.46 7.98
C ILE A 67 -0.62 28.18 9.33
N TYR A 68 -1.85 28.65 9.54
CA TYR A 68 -2.61 28.41 10.76
C TYR A 68 -2.85 26.92 10.99
N ASP A 69 -3.36 26.19 9.99
CA ASP A 69 -3.59 24.74 10.11
C ASP A 69 -2.29 23.99 10.43
N ARG A 70 -1.16 24.35 9.78
CA ARG A 70 0.15 23.74 10.07
C ARG A 70 0.64 24.01 11.49
N ARG A 71 0.39 25.21 12.03
CA ARG A 71 0.73 25.53 13.42
C ARG A 71 -0.14 24.72 14.39
N GLN A 72 -1.44 24.58 14.13
CA GLN A 72 -2.32 23.76 14.96
C GLN A 72 -1.96 22.28 14.90
N CYS A 73 -1.66 21.75 13.71
CA CYS A 73 -1.13 20.39 13.53
C CYS A 73 0.12 20.13 14.39
N LYS A 74 1.06 21.09 14.44
CA LYS A 74 2.27 20.99 15.27
C LYS A 74 1.93 20.98 16.76
N LYS A 75 1.02 21.85 17.20
CA LYS A 75 0.57 21.91 18.60
C LYS A 75 -0.08 20.61 19.05
N ILE A 76 -1.00 20.06 18.25
CA ILE A 76 -1.67 18.78 18.55
C ILE A 76 -0.63 17.66 18.64
N LYS A 77 0.29 17.60 17.68
CA LYS A 77 1.36 16.59 17.69
C LYS A 77 2.26 16.72 18.93
N GLN A 78 2.68 17.93 19.28
CA GLN A 78 3.51 18.17 20.47
C GLN A 78 2.78 17.77 21.75
N HIS A 79 1.49 18.10 21.88
CA HIS A 79 0.69 17.72 23.03
C HIS A 79 0.72 16.19 23.28
N TYR A 80 0.46 15.38 22.24
CA TYR A 80 0.50 13.92 22.38
C TYR A 80 1.92 13.37 22.57
N ILE A 81 2.94 13.99 21.99
CA ILE A 81 4.34 13.62 22.24
C ILE A 81 4.67 13.83 23.71
N ASP A 82 4.30 14.97 24.29
CA ASP A 82 4.58 15.31 25.68
C ASP A 82 3.89 14.35 26.65
N LEU A 83 2.68 13.89 26.32
CA LEU A 83 1.96 12.88 27.12
C LEU A 83 2.70 11.54 27.17
N VAL A 84 3.37 11.15 26.09
CA VAL A 84 3.95 9.81 25.92
C VAL A 84 5.44 9.76 26.24
N LYS A 85 6.11 10.92 26.18
CA LYS A 85 7.56 11.04 26.34
C LYS A 85 8.11 10.35 27.59
N HIS A 86 7.36 10.37 28.70
CA HIS A 86 7.76 9.73 29.95
C HIS A 86 8.07 8.23 29.79
N GLN A 87 7.42 7.52 28.86
CA GLN A 87 7.69 6.09 28.62
C GLN A 87 9.07 5.84 28.03
N SER A 88 9.63 6.80 27.29
CA SER A 88 10.97 6.66 26.72
C SER A 88 12.11 6.87 27.73
N GLU A 89 11.80 7.42 28.91
CA GLU A 89 12.77 7.72 29.96
C GLU A 89 12.95 6.54 30.95
N GLU A 90 12.14 5.49 30.82
CA GLU A 90 12.24 4.28 31.65
C GLU A 90 13.53 3.50 31.34
N LEU A 91 14.26 3.12 32.39
CA LEU A 91 15.50 2.36 32.24
C LEU A 91 15.20 0.89 31.96
N VAL A 92 15.77 0.37 30.87
CA VAL A 92 15.58 -1.01 30.42
C VAL A 92 16.94 -1.73 30.42
N ASP A 93 16.92 -3.04 30.69
CA ASP A 93 18.12 -3.87 30.62
C ASP A 93 18.68 -3.94 29.18
N SER A 94 20.00 -4.05 29.05
CA SER A 94 20.68 -4.02 27.74
C SER A 94 20.33 -5.21 26.84
N LEU A 95 19.91 -6.34 27.44
CA LEU A 95 19.51 -7.55 26.71
C LEU A 95 17.99 -7.70 26.56
N ALA A 96 17.20 -6.79 27.14
CA ALA A 96 15.75 -6.84 27.03
C ALA A 96 15.30 -6.44 25.62
N TRP A 97 14.29 -7.13 25.10
CA TRP A 97 13.72 -6.78 23.81
C TRP A 97 12.80 -5.57 23.93
N PRO A 98 13.04 -4.49 23.16
CA PRO A 98 12.14 -3.36 23.13
C PRO A 98 10.76 -3.80 22.62
N ARG A 99 9.70 -3.15 23.10
CA ARG A 99 8.34 -3.44 22.63
C ARG A 99 8.27 -3.20 21.13
N LYS A 100 7.86 -4.21 20.36
CA LYS A 100 7.77 -4.16 18.91
C LYS A 100 6.33 -4.29 18.43
N VAL A 101 5.95 -3.42 17.49
CA VAL A 101 4.62 -3.37 16.87
C VAL A 101 4.73 -3.70 15.38
N THR A 102 3.80 -4.48 14.84
CA THR A 102 3.74 -4.76 13.41
C THR A 102 2.68 -3.90 12.76
N VAL A 103 3.05 -3.14 11.73
CA VAL A 103 2.19 -2.19 11.03
C VAL A 103 1.88 -2.73 9.65
N TYR A 104 0.61 -3.02 9.38
CA TYR A 104 0.14 -3.49 8.09
C TYR A 104 -0.52 -2.35 7.29
N GLY A 105 -0.03 -2.17 6.07
CA GLY A 105 -0.57 -1.26 5.05
C GLY A 105 -0.82 -2.03 3.75
N SER A 106 -1.92 -1.79 3.08
CA SER A 106 -2.25 -2.39 1.79
C SER A 106 -2.56 -1.27 0.82
N LYS A 107 -2.46 -1.62 -0.46
CA LYS A 107 -2.72 -0.69 -1.54
C LYS A 107 -4.18 -0.21 -1.48
N TRP A 108 -4.36 1.11 -1.50
CA TRP A 108 -5.69 1.70 -1.64
C TRP A 108 -6.25 1.40 -3.05
N PRO A 109 -7.53 1.02 -3.19
CA PRO A 109 -8.09 0.69 -4.50
C PRO A 109 -8.04 1.86 -5.49
N ALA A 110 -7.71 1.57 -6.75
CA ALA A 110 -7.49 2.56 -7.83
C ALA A 110 -6.28 3.50 -7.67
N ASP A 111 -5.49 3.38 -6.60
CA ASP A 111 -4.25 4.14 -6.47
C ASP A 111 -3.13 3.49 -7.29
N GLU A 112 -2.15 4.28 -7.72
CA GLU A 112 -0.90 3.75 -8.27
C GLU A 112 0.12 3.49 -7.16
N ASP A 113 0.14 4.37 -6.15
CA ASP A 113 1.05 4.31 -5.01
C ASP A 113 0.56 3.30 -3.96
N TYR A 114 1.16 2.11 -3.93
CA TYR A 114 0.83 1.07 -2.94
C TYR A 114 1.18 1.46 -1.48
N ASP A 115 2.15 2.37 -1.29
CA ASP A 115 2.65 2.75 0.03
C ASP A 115 1.85 3.90 0.69
N GLN A 116 0.72 4.38 0.12
CA GLN A 116 0.00 5.52 0.70
C GLN A 116 -0.45 5.30 2.16
N ALA A 117 -0.93 4.10 2.49
CA ALA A 117 -1.29 3.74 3.87
C ALA A 117 -0.07 3.86 4.81
N ILE A 118 1.10 3.38 4.37
CA ILE A 118 2.34 3.49 5.15
C ILE A 118 2.83 4.95 5.25
N LYS A 119 2.69 5.75 4.19
CA LYS A 119 2.99 7.19 4.22
C LYS A 119 2.09 7.90 5.24
N TYR A 120 0.81 7.52 5.34
CA TYR A 120 -0.12 8.03 6.34
C TYR A 120 0.37 7.73 7.77
N PHE A 121 0.73 6.47 8.04
CA PHE A 121 1.30 6.07 9.33
C PHE A 121 2.57 6.85 9.67
N ARG A 122 3.52 6.96 8.73
CA ARG A 122 4.78 7.70 8.95
C ARG A 122 4.55 9.17 9.30
N LYS A 123 3.48 9.77 8.77
CA LYS A 123 3.18 11.19 8.95
C LYS A 123 2.47 11.49 10.27
N TYR A 124 1.52 10.64 10.65
CA TYR A 124 0.57 10.93 11.74
C TYR A 124 0.77 10.09 12.99
N VAL A 125 1.06 8.78 12.87
CA VAL A 125 1.15 7.85 14.01
C VAL A 125 2.59 7.68 14.49
N LYS A 126 3.53 7.45 13.55
CA LYS A 126 4.96 7.21 13.85
C LYS A 126 5.58 8.20 14.84
N PRO A 127 5.34 9.53 14.75
CA PRO A 127 5.95 10.48 15.69
C PRO A 127 5.62 10.20 17.16
N ILE A 128 4.43 9.67 17.45
CA ILE A 128 4.01 9.34 18.82
C ILE A 128 4.73 8.07 19.29
N LEU A 129 4.82 7.04 18.45
CA LEU A 129 5.53 5.80 18.77
C LEU A 129 7.03 6.01 18.97
N VAL A 130 7.64 6.88 18.15
CA VAL A 130 9.05 7.25 18.30
C VAL A 130 9.28 8.01 19.61
N ALA A 131 8.37 8.90 20.01
CA ALA A 131 8.44 9.57 21.30
C ALA A 131 8.27 8.61 22.50
N ALA A 132 7.62 7.47 22.28
CA ALA A 132 7.42 6.40 23.27
C ALA A 132 8.57 5.39 23.33
N ALA A 133 9.57 5.50 22.45
CA ALA A 133 10.58 4.45 22.22
C ALA A 133 9.98 3.07 21.90
N VAL A 134 8.85 3.03 21.18
CA VAL A 134 8.23 1.78 20.69
C VAL A 134 8.74 1.46 19.29
N ASP A 135 9.35 0.28 19.14
CA ASP A 135 9.82 -0.21 17.85
C ASP A 135 8.67 -0.65 16.97
N PHE A 136 8.83 -0.50 15.66
CA PHE A 136 7.80 -0.90 14.70
C PHE A 136 8.40 -1.50 13.42
N GLU A 137 7.69 -2.49 12.87
CA GLU A 137 7.98 -3.07 11.56
C GLU A 137 6.83 -2.75 10.61
N MET A 138 7.12 -2.12 9.48
CA MET A 138 6.11 -1.77 8.48
C MET A 138 6.11 -2.80 7.36
N ILE A 139 4.94 -3.38 7.10
CA ILE A 139 4.71 -4.35 6.03
C ILE A 139 3.69 -3.73 5.08
N SER A 140 4.08 -3.52 3.82
CA SER A 140 3.17 -3.06 2.74
C SER A 140 2.85 -4.15 1.73
N GLY A 141 1.56 -4.31 1.42
CA GLY A 141 1.08 -5.10 0.28
C GLY A 141 1.13 -4.28 -1.00
N LYS A 142 1.78 -4.80 -2.05
CA LYS A 142 1.94 -4.08 -3.33
C LYS A 142 0.67 -4.17 -4.18
N ARG A 143 0.05 -5.34 -4.19
CA ARG A 143 -1.21 -5.64 -4.86
C ARG A 143 -2.26 -6.03 -3.85
N HIS A 144 -3.50 -6.06 -4.32
CA HIS A 144 -4.63 -6.55 -3.55
C HIS A 144 -4.47 -8.06 -3.30
N GLY A 145 -4.66 -8.48 -2.06
CA GLY A 145 -4.51 -9.88 -1.63
C GLY A 145 -3.10 -10.29 -1.21
N ASP A 146 -2.05 -9.51 -1.53
CA ASP A 146 -0.67 -9.80 -1.13
C ASP A 146 -0.53 -9.86 0.41
N LEU A 147 -1.22 -8.95 1.11
CA LEU A 147 -1.17 -8.92 2.58
C LEU A 147 -1.87 -10.15 3.18
N ALA A 148 -3.00 -10.56 2.59
CA ALA A 148 -3.74 -11.74 3.04
C ALA A 148 -2.90 -13.02 2.88
N GLU A 149 -2.20 -13.18 1.76
CA GLU A 149 -1.29 -14.31 1.50
C GLU A 149 -0.13 -14.31 2.51
N ARG A 150 0.52 -13.15 2.71
CA ARG A 150 1.61 -13.03 3.69
C ARG A 150 1.17 -13.36 5.12
N VAL A 151 0.03 -12.83 5.57
CA VAL A 151 -0.50 -13.11 6.92
C VAL A 151 -0.82 -14.59 7.06
N ALA A 152 -1.43 -15.21 6.05
CA ALA A 152 -1.71 -16.64 6.05
C ALA A 152 -0.43 -17.47 6.14
N GLU A 153 0.60 -17.12 5.37
CA GLU A 153 1.91 -17.78 5.40
C GLU A 153 2.63 -17.61 6.75
N ASP A 154 2.63 -16.40 7.32
CA ASP A 154 3.23 -16.13 8.63
C ASP A 154 2.57 -16.99 9.73
N ILE A 155 1.24 -17.14 9.69
CA ILE A 155 0.49 -18.01 10.61
C ILE A 155 0.79 -19.48 10.35
N ARG A 156 0.79 -19.94 9.09
CA ARG A 156 1.13 -21.34 8.76
C ARG A 156 2.54 -21.67 9.23
N LYS A 157 3.50 -20.77 9.00
CA LYS A 157 4.89 -20.91 9.45
C LYS A 157 4.97 -20.99 10.97
N ARG A 158 4.22 -20.15 11.69
CA ARG A 158 4.10 -20.23 13.15
C ARG A 158 3.54 -21.59 13.59
N ARG A 159 2.41 -22.03 13.02
CA ARG A 159 1.79 -23.33 13.34
C ARG A 159 2.75 -24.50 13.11
N ARG A 160 3.56 -24.45 12.05
CA ARG A 160 4.60 -25.46 11.76
C ARG A 160 5.69 -25.51 12.82
N TYR A 161 6.15 -24.36 13.31
CA TYR A 161 7.11 -24.31 14.42
C TYR A 161 6.49 -24.82 15.73
N ASP A 162 5.26 -24.41 16.02
CA ASP A 162 4.54 -24.81 17.24
C ASP A 162 4.30 -26.33 17.28
N LEU A 163 4.11 -26.96 16.12
CA LEU A 163 3.96 -28.42 15.97
C LEU A 163 5.30 -29.17 15.77
N GLY A 164 6.43 -28.46 15.70
CA GLY A 164 7.76 -29.06 15.50
C GLY A 164 7.99 -29.68 14.11
N ILE A 165 7.20 -29.30 13.10
CA ILE A 165 7.35 -29.78 11.71
C ILE A 165 8.57 -29.12 11.05
N ASP A 166 8.69 -27.81 11.23
CA ASP A 166 9.87 -27.06 10.84
C ASP A 166 10.68 -26.75 12.11
N GLU A 167 11.99 -26.95 12.08
CA GLU A 167 12.87 -26.64 13.22
C GLU A 167 13.53 -25.27 13.06
N ILE A 168 13.74 -24.58 14.19
CA ILE A 168 14.52 -23.34 14.23
C ILE A 168 16.00 -23.71 14.02
N PRO A 169 16.71 -23.12 13.05
CA PRO A 169 18.11 -23.43 12.79
C PRO A 169 18.98 -23.27 14.05
N GLU A 170 19.90 -24.21 14.28
CA GLU A 170 20.77 -24.20 15.48
C GLU A 170 21.60 -22.92 15.59
N ILE A 171 22.02 -22.36 14.46
CA ILE A 171 22.74 -21.08 14.38
C ILE A 171 21.92 -19.95 15.02
N ALA A 172 20.59 -19.93 14.80
CA ALA A 172 19.71 -18.92 15.40
C ALA A 172 19.56 -19.11 16.91
N LYS A 173 19.66 -20.35 17.42
CA LYS A 173 19.63 -20.66 18.86
C LYS A 173 20.92 -20.24 19.58
N ALA A 174 22.05 -20.22 18.87
CA ALA A 174 23.35 -19.84 19.42
C ALA A 174 23.54 -18.32 19.60
N LEU A 175 22.64 -17.49 19.07
CA LEU A 175 22.73 -16.04 19.20
C LEU A 175 22.40 -15.61 20.65
N PRO A 176 23.13 -14.63 21.23
CA PRO A 176 22.84 -14.13 22.58
C PRO A 176 21.47 -13.43 22.68
N THR A 177 20.93 -12.99 21.54
CA THR A 177 19.59 -12.40 21.42
C THR A 177 18.50 -13.47 21.33
N TYR A 178 18.83 -14.76 21.21
CA TYR A 178 17.85 -15.82 21.13
C TYR A 178 17.03 -15.91 22.41
N LYS A 179 15.70 -15.97 22.25
CA LYS A 179 14.76 -16.23 23.32
C LYS A 179 13.96 -17.48 22.99
N PRO A 180 13.55 -18.26 24.01
CA PRO A 180 12.69 -19.41 23.79
C PRO A 180 11.37 -18.96 23.13
N PRO A 181 10.76 -19.82 22.29
CA PRO A 181 9.58 -19.46 21.51
C PRO A 181 8.39 -18.99 22.36
N ALA A 182 8.25 -19.50 23.59
CA ALA A 182 7.21 -19.08 24.52
C ALA A 182 7.38 -17.62 24.99
N GLU A 183 8.61 -17.21 25.36
CA GLU A 183 8.92 -15.83 25.73
C GLU A 183 8.77 -14.90 24.52
N ALA A 184 9.22 -15.36 23.35
CA ALA A 184 9.04 -14.60 22.10
C ALA A 184 7.55 -14.43 21.72
N ALA A 185 6.70 -15.41 22.02
CA ALA A 185 5.26 -15.30 21.82
C ALA A 185 4.63 -14.29 22.79
N GLN A 186 5.01 -14.32 24.07
CA GLN A 186 4.55 -13.34 25.07
C GLN A 186 4.96 -11.92 24.68
N HIS A 187 6.21 -11.73 24.27
CA HIS A 187 6.69 -10.42 23.82
C HIS A 187 5.92 -9.89 22.60
N LYS A 188 5.57 -10.77 21.64
CA LYS A 188 4.69 -10.41 20.52
C LYS A 188 3.29 -10.01 20.97
N LEU A 189 2.74 -10.68 21.99
CA LEU A 189 1.43 -10.36 22.57
C LEU A 189 1.42 -9.00 23.28
N ASP A 190 2.49 -8.67 24.01
CA ASP A 190 2.68 -7.37 24.66
C ASP A 190 2.87 -6.21 23.68
N GLY A 191 3.25 -6.53 22.44
CA GLY A 191 3.35 -5.62 21.32
C GLY A 191 1.97 -5.13 20.86
N GLY A 192 1.71 -5.31 19.58
CA GLY A 192 0.45 -4.92 18.95
C GLY A 192 0.54 -4.99 17.43
N ILE A 193 -0.62 -5.05 16.78
CA ILE A 193 -0.74 -5.02 15.33
C ILE A 193 -1.49 -3.76 14.94
N VAL A 194 -0.90 -2.92 14.10
CA VAL A 194 -1.53 -1.69 13.58
C VAL A 194 -2.06 -1.97 12.19
N ILE A 195 -3.36 -1.78 12.00
CA ILE A 195 -4.06 -1.98 10.73
C ILE A 195 -4.51 -0.61 10.21
N ILE A 196 -4.11 -0.26 8.99
CA ILE A 196 -4.34 1.06 8.41
C ILE A 196 -5.40 0.99 7.31
N GLY A 197 -6.61 1.45 7.64
CA GLY A 197 -7.75 1.56 6.72
C GLY A 197 -8.53 0.27 6.50
N ARG A 198 -9.71 0.40 5.90
CA ARG A 198 -10.60 -0.73 5.57
C ARG A 198 -9.99 -1.85 4.72
N PRO A 199 -9.29 -1.59 3.59
CA PRO A 199 -8.80 -2.66 2.73
C PRO A 199 -7.74 -3.53 3.41
N THR A 200 -6.89 -2.96 4.28
CA THR A 200 -5.94 -3.76 5.07
C THR A 200 -6.65 -4.67 6.04
N PHE A 201 -7.71 -4.17 6.68
CA PHE A 201 -8.48 -4.94 7.65
C PHE A 201 -9.16 -6.15 7.00
N LYS A 202 -9.78 -5.97 5.82
CA LYS A 202 -10.35 -7.08 5.03
C LYS A 202 -9.29 -8.13 4.67
N GLU A 203 -8.16 -7.71 4.14
CA GLU A 203 -7.07 -8.62 3.76
C GLU A 203 -6.46 -9.32 4.97
N PHE A 204 -6.24 -8.61 6.07
CA PHE A 204 -5.70 -9.16 7.31
C PHE A 204 -6.62 -10.24 7.88
N MET A 205 -7.93 -9.96 7.99
CA MET A 205 -8.90 -10.93 8.52
C MET A 205 -9.09 -12.14 7.60
N ALA A 206 -9.07 -11.93 6.28
CA ALA A 206 -9.09 -13.01 5.29
C ALA A 206 -7.83 -13.90 5.41
N GLY A 207 -6.65 -13.28 5.54
CA GLY A 207 -5.38 -13.96 5.76
C GLY A 207 -5.32 -14.70 7.09
N LEU A 208 -5.87 -14.11 8.15
CA LEU A 208 -5.97 -14.73 9.48
C LEU A 208 -6.82 -16.01 9.41
N ARG A 209 -8.02 -15.94 8.82
CA ARG A 209 -8.87 -17.13 8.63
C ARG A 209 -8.18 -18.17 7.78
N LYS A 210 -7.61 -17.76 6.64
CA LYS A 210 -6.90 -18.65 5.73
C LYS A 210 -5.72 -19.34 6.42
N GLY A 211 -4.91 -18.62 7.21
CA GLY A 211 -3.76 -19.20 7.92
C GLY A 211 -4.11 -20.25 8.98
N TRP A 212 -5.25 -20.09 9.67
CA TRP A 212 -5.73 -21.03 10.69
C TRP A 212 -6.58 -22.19 10.14
N THR A 213 -7.25 -21.99 9.00
CA THR A 213 -8.12 -22.99 8.39
C THR A 213 -7.42 -23.83 7.33
N ASP A 214 -6.49 -23.25 6.58
CA ASP A 214 -5.77 -23.96 5.53
C ASP A 214 -4.90 -25.10 6.12
N PRO A 215 -4.67 -26.16 5.32
CA PRO A 215 -3.71 -27.19 5.67
C PRO A 215 -2.31 -26.61 5.79
N LEU A 216 -1.50 -27.28 6.60
CA LEU A 216 -0.11 -26.93 6.84
C LEU A 216 0.79 -27.32 5.69
N ASP A 217 0.42 -28.18 4.74
CA ASP A 217 1.32 -28.59 3.65
C ASP A 217 1.95 -27.39 2.88
N LYS A 218 3.20 -27.54 2.41
CA LYS A 218 3.83 -26.52 1.55
C LYS A 218 3.18 -26.66 0.18
N VAL A 219 2.10 -25.91 -0.04
CA VAL A 219 1.42 -25.88 -1.34
C VAL A 219 2.14 -24.88 -2.24
N ASP A 220 2.88 -25.38 -3.22
CA ASP A 220 3.38 -24.55 -4.30
C ASP A 220 2.23 -24.27 -5.29
N HIS A 221 1.67 -23.06 -5.20
CA HIS A 221 0.60 -22.61 -6.07
C HIS A 221 1.05 -22.46 -7.53
N GLU A 222 2.34 -22.25 -7.78
CA GLU A 222 2.89 -22.15 -9.14
C GLU A 222 2.98 -23.53 -9.79
N GLU A 223 3.40 -24.54 -9.04
CA GLU A 223 3.44 -25.94 -9.50
C GLU A 223 2.02 -26.49 -9.78
N LEU A 224 1.04 -26.17 -8.93
CA LEU A 224 -0.35 -26.54 -9.20
C LEU A 224 -0.88 -25.91 -10.49
N LEU A 225 -0.56 -24.63 -10.71
CA LEU A 225 -0.95 -23.94 -11.91
C LEU A 225 -0.23 -24.51 -13.14
N SER A 226 1.06 -24.85 -13.04
CA SER A 226 1.79 -25.42 -14.18
C SER A 226 1.18 -26.74 -14.63
N LEU A 227 0.86 -27.63 -13.70
CA LEU A 227 0.17 -28.89 -14.00
C LEU A 227 -1.20 -28.66 -14.65
N GLU A 228 -1.95 -27.65 -14.20
CA GLU A 228 -3.24 -27.29 -14.81
C GLU A 228 -3.05 -26.79 -16.25
N LEU A 229 -2.06 -25.94 -16.50
CA LEU A 229 -1.81 -25.37 -17.83
C LEU A 229 -1.16 -26.35 -18.82
N GLU A 230 -0.40 -27.33 -18.33
CA GLU A 230 0.14 -28.44 -19.12
C GLU A 230 -0.98 -29.35 -19.64
N ASN A 231 -2.03 -29.57 -18.85
CA ASN A 231 -3.17 -30.41 -19.24
C ASN A 231 -4.18 -29.72 -20.18
N ASP A 232 -4.05 -28.41 -20.41
CA ASP A 232 -5.00 -27.62 -21.22
C ASP A 232 -4.72 -27.73 -22.73
N GLY A 233 -3.60 -28.32 -23.15
CA GLY A 233 -3.26 -28.55 -24.56
C GLY A 233 -3.06 -27.30 -25.42
N ALA A 234 -3.11 -26.08 -24.85
CA ALA A 234 -2.97 -24.83 -25.59
C ALA A 234 -1.58 -24.62 -26.24
N PHE A 235 -0.59 -25.41 -25.82
CA PHE A 235 0.77 -25.45 -26.38
C PHE A 235 1.02 -26.74 -27.18
N ASP A 236 0.02 -27.58 -27.40
CA ASP A 236 0.19 -28.76 -28.23
C ASP A 236 0.40 -28.35 -29.68
N GLU A 237 1.17 -29.15 -30.41
CA GLU A 237 1.38 -28.92 -31.82
C GLU A 237 0.18 -29.47 -32.60
N PRO A 238 -0.43 -28.69 -33.51
CA PRO A 238 -1.41 -29.25 -34.42
C PRO A 238 -0.73 -30.37 -35.23
N GLU A 239 -1.35 -31.54 -35.29
CA GLU A 239 -0.86 -32.63 -36.16
C GLU A 239 -0.77 -32.08 -37.59
N ASP A 240 0.44 -32.11 -38.16
CA ASP A 240 0.62 -31.80 -39.58
C ASP A 240 -0.23 -32.80 -40.38
N PRO A 241 -1.05 -32.35 -41.35
CA PRO A 241 -1.69 -33.26 -42.28
C PRO A 241 -0.63 -33.82 -43.24
N SER A 242 0.17 -34.79 -42.80
CA SER A 242 0.97 -35.63 -43.69
C SER A 242 0.16 -36.86 -44.07
N ASP A 243 -0.44 -36.85 -45.26
CA ASP A 243 -0.07 -37.76 -46.36
C ASP A 243 -1.08 -37.71 -47.51
N ASP A 244 -0.64 -37.14 -48.65
CA ASP A 244 -1.19 -37.48 -49.96
C ASP A 244 -0.71 -38.90 -50.33
N PRO A 245 -1.61 -39.86 -50.63
CA PRO A 245 -1.25 -41.24 -50.89
C PRO A 245 -1.09 -41.51 -52.39
N HIS A 246 -0.01 -41.06 -53.02
CA HIS A 246 0.30 -41.48 -54.40
C HIS A 246 1.80 -41.58 -54.69
N SER A 247 2.38 -42.77 -54.48
CA SER A 247 3.35 -43.36 -55.42
C SER A 247 3.43 -44.87 -55.21
N LEU A 248 2.82 -45.62 -56.13
CA LEU A 248 2.99 -47.06 -56.29
C LEU A 248 3.92 -47.30 -57.48
N SER A 249 5.12 -47.85 -57.22
CA SER A 249 5.98 -48.67 -58.10
C SER A 249 7.38 -48.67 -57.46
N ASP A 250 8.11 -49.73 -57.13
CA ASP A 250 8.03 -51.19 -57.23
C ASP A 250 9.11 -51.75 -56.27
N PRO A 251 9.17 -53.07 -55.99
CA PRO A 251 9.95 -53.64 -54.88
C PRO A 251 11.40 -54.01 -55.22
N ASP A 252 12.17 -54.27 -54.15
CA ASP A 252 13.49 -54.91 -54.07
C ASP A 252 14.74 -54.09 -54.44
N THR A 253 15.49 -53.66 -53.41
CA THR A 253 16.91 -54.04 -53.22
C THR A 253 17.33 -53.68 -51.79
N LYS A 254 17.74 -54.70 -51.02
CA LYS A 254 18.45 -54.54 -49.75
C LYS A 254 19.87 -54.04 -50.04
N SER A 255 20.23 -52.87 -49.50
CA SER A 255 21.63 -52.59 -49.20
C SER A 255 21.75 -51.78 -47.90
N ASN A 256 22.69 -52.25 -47.09
CA ASN A 256 23.06 -51.75 -45.79
C ASN A 256 23.85 -50.44 -45.90
N THR A 257 23.74 -49.65 -44.84
CA THR A 257 24.78 -48.79 -44.24
C THR A 257 25.03 -47.36 -44.77
N PRO A 258 25.49 -46.45 -43.87
CA PRO A 258 24.92 -45.12 -43.71
C PRO A 258 25.94 -43.99 -43.91
N PHE A 259 25.51 -42.85 -44.41
CA PHE A 259 26.27 -41.58 -44.46
C PHE A 259 25.22 -40.49 -44.79
N ASN A 260 25.18 -39.27 -44.25
CA ASN A 260 26.01 -38.53 -43.31
C ASN A 260 25.23 -37.24 -43.04
N ALA A 261 24.99 -36.87 -41.78
CA ALA A 261 24.56 -35.52 -41.44
C ALA A 261 25.29 -35.08 -40.17
N ARG A 262 26.57 -34.76 -40.34
CA ARG A 262 27.35 -33.96 -39.40
C ARG A 262 27.63 -32.63 -40.09
N ASN A 263 27.10 -31.55 -39.55
CA ASN A 263 27.83 -30.33 -39.20
C ASN A 263 26.88 -29.23 -38.68
N SER A 264 26.65 -29.22 -37.37
CA SER A 264 26.72 -28.00 -36.55
C SER A 264 27.02 -28.39 -35.10
N PRO A 265 28.07 -27.85 -34.46
CA PRO A 265 28.32 -28.06 -33.04
C PRO A 265 27.76 -26.88 -32.26
N VAL A 266 26.66 -27.09 -31.54
CA VAL A 266 26.33 -26.25 -30.40
C VAL A 266 26.22 -27.17 -29.19
N TYR A 267 27.22 -27.07 -28.33
CA TYR A 267 27.24 -27.65 -27.01
C TYR A 267 26.01 -27.16 -26.23
N SER A 268 25.10 -28.07 -25.90
CA SER A 268 24.17 -27.92 -24.77
C SER A 268 24.54 -28.97 -23.72
N PRO A 269 25.17 -28.59 -22.60
CA PRO A 269 25.43 -29.52 -21.51
C PRO A 269 24.31 -29.43 -20.49
N LEU A 270 23.08 -29.84 -20.84
CA LEU A 270 22.07 -30.23 -19.84
C LEU A 270 20.88 -31.03 -20.42
N THR A 271 21.14 -32.11 -21.16
CA THR A 271 20.17 -33.22 -21.19
C THR A 271 20.26 -33.97 -19.87
N GLN A 272 19.63 -33.40 -18.84
CA GLN A 272 19.22 -34.17 -17.67
C GLN A 272 18.13 -35.14 -18.11
N LEU A 273 18.26 -36.37 -17.63
CA LEU A 273 17.37 -37.49 -17.85
C LEU A 273 15.90 -37.07 -17.69
N ARG A 274 15.11 -37.32 -18.73
CA ARG A 274 13.64 -37.34 -18.66
C ARG A 274 13.27 -38.45 -17.66
N PRO A 275 12.68 -38.15 -16.49
CA PRO A 275 12.10 -39.20 -15.67
C PRO A 275 10.89 -39.78 -16.42
N PRO A 276 10.59 -41.08 -16.27
CA PRO A 276 9.38 -41.65 -16.82
C PRO A 276 8.18 -40.89 -16.24
N VAL A 277 7.20 -40.62 -17.09
CA VAL A 277 5.91 -40.01 -16.73
C VAL A 277 5.33 -40.77 -15.54
N SER A 278 5.47 -40.20 -14.35
CA SER A 278 4.79 -40.70 -13.17
C SER A 278 3.30 -40.42 -13.37
N GLN A 279 2.51 -41.48 -13.38
CA GLN A 279 1.07 -41.46 -13.15
C GLN A 279 0.73 -40.47 -12.02
N PRO A 280 -0.47 -39.84 -12.01
CA PRO A 280 -0.85 -38.87 -10.99
C PRO A 280 -0.77 -39.53 -9.62
N THR A 281 0.36 -39.34 -8.94
CA THR A 281 0.52 -39.73 -7.56
C THR A 281 -0.36 -38.76 -6.81
N THR A 282 -1.48 -39.26 -6.28
CA THR A 282 -2.20 -38.59 -5.22
C THR A 282 -1.16 -38.16 -4.20
N ARG A 283 -0.87 -36.84 -4.15
CA ARG A 283 0.16 -36.28 -3.27
C ARG A 283 -0.19 -36.71 -1.85
N LYS A 284 0.52 -37.71 -1.33
CA LYS A 284 0.38 -38.08 0.08
C LYS A 284 1.02 -36.91 0.84
N SER A 285 0.22 -36.17 1.61
CA SER A 285 0.75 -35.12 2.48
C SER A 285 1.87 -35.73 3.32
N SER A 286 3.03 -35.09 3.32
CA SER A 286 4.16 -35.52 4.16
C SER A 286 3.83 -35.44 5.65
N ILE A 287 2.83 -34.62 5.99
CA ILE A 287 2.35 -34.37 7.34
C ILE A 287 1.17 -35.33 7.64
N PRO A 288 1.16 -35.99 8.82
CA PRO A 288 0.03 -36.76 9.30
C PRO A 288 -1.26 -35.93 9.32
N GLU A 289 -2.38 -36.50 8.85
CA GLU A 289 -3.67 -35.82 8.73
C GLU A 289 -4.15 -35.18 10.04
N ALA A 290 -3.91 -35.83 11.18
CA ALA A 290 -4.23 -35.31 12.51
C ALA A 290 -3.53 -33.98 12.85
N LEU A 291 -2.31 -33.75 12.35
CA LEU A 291 -1.57 -32.49 12.54
C LEU A 291 -1.97 -31.43 11.49
N ASN A 292 -2.53 -31.86 10.37
CA ASN A 292 -2.92 -31.01 9.26
C ASN A 292 -4.30 -30.36 9.48
N ALA A 293 -5.13 -30.96 10.34
CA ALA A 293 -6.45 -30.47 10.67
C ALA A 293 -6.41 -29.05 11.31
N PRO A 294 -7.42 -28.19 11.02
CA PRO A 294 -7.51 -26.88 11.63
C PRO A 294 -7.72 -27.00 13.16
N PRO A 295 -7.04 -26.19 13.98
CA PRO A 295 -7.17 -26.28 15.43
C PRO A 295 -8.57 -25.83 15.89
N SER A 296 -9.10 -26.48 16.92
CA SER A 296 -10.41 -26.14 17.50
C SER A 296 -10.42 -24.76 18.17
N PHE A 297 -9.29 -24.37 18.76
CA PHE A 297 -9.10 -23.08 19.41
C PHE A 297 -7.90 -22.33 18.81
N ILE A 298 -8.02 -21.01 18.70
CA ILE A 298 -6.98 -20.14 18.19
C ILE A 298 -6.28 -19.46 19.37
N PRO A 299 -4.95 -19.57 19.50
CA PRO A 299 -4.23 -18.92 20.58
C PRO A 299 -4.37 -17.40 20.51
N ALA A 300 -4.14 -16.72 21.64
CA ALA A 300 -4.21 -15.27 21.69
C ALA A 300 -3.35 -14.62 20.59
N VAL A 301 -3.91 -13.59 19.96
CA VAL A 301 -3.27 -12.78 18.93
C VAL A 301 -2.94 -11.42 19.55
N PRO A 302 -1.85 -10.74 19.14
CA PRO A 302 -1.56 -9.40 19.63
C PRO A 302 -2.74 -8.45 19.40
N PRO A 303 -3.02 -7.51 20.32
CA PRO A 303 -4.12 -6.57 20.20
C PRO A 303 -3.99 -5.70 18.94
N LEU A 304 -5.13 -5.43 18.32
CA LEU A 304 -5.27 -4.68 17.07
C LEU A 304 -5.47 -3.19 17.36
N LEU A 305 -4.69 -2.33 16.72
CA LEU A 305 -4.96 -0.90 16.61
C LEU A 305 -5.55 -0.63 15.22
N LEU A 306 -6.81 -0.21 15.19
CA LEU A 306 -7.50 0.15 13.95
C LEU A 306 -7.30 1.65 13.68
N VAL A 307 -6.61 1.98 12.60
CA VAL A 307 -6.29 3.36 12.20
C VAL A 307 -7.08 3.72 10.95
N THR A 308 -8.04 4.63 11.08
CA THR A 308 -8.86 5.11 9.95
C THR A 308 -7.97 5.71 8.86
N PHE A 309 -8.18 5.31 7.62
CA PHE A 309 -7.42 5.82 6.49
C PHE A 309 -8.29 5.88 5.25
N THR A 310 -8.46 7.09 4.73
CA THR A 310 -9.16 7.38 3.48
C THR A 310 -8.21 8.03 2.50
N ASN A 311 -8.25 7.60 1.23
CA ASN A 311 -7.56 8.27 0.15
C ASN A 311 -8.55 8.68 -0.95
N HIS A 312 -8.56 9.97 -1.28
CA HIS A 312 -9.45 10.51 -2.29
C HIS A 312 -8.76 10.51 -3.65
N ILE A 313 -9.38 9.85 -4.64
CA ILE A 313 -8.82 9.66 -5.97
C ILE A 313 -9.88 9.98 -7.03
N GLY A 314 -9.48 10.74 -8.05
CA GLY A 314 -10.30 11.07 -9.21
C GLY A 314 -10.73 12.53 -9.27
N LEU A 315 -11.12 12.98 -10.46
CA LEU A 315 -11.42 14.39 -10.73
C LEU A 315 -12.61 14.92 -9.92
N SER A 316 -13.63 14.08 -9.68
CA SER A 316 -14.81 14.46 -8.89
C SER A 316 -14.49 14.71 -7.41
N GLN A 317 -13.40 14.12 -6.90
CA GLN A 317 -13.02 14.24 -5.49
C GLN A 317 -12.01 15.36 -5.23
N ILE A 318 -11.52 16.06 -6.27
CA ILE A 318 -10.56 17.18 -6.14
C ILE A 318 -11.03 18.27 -5.15
N PRO A 319 -12.30 18.71 -5.11
CA PRO A 319 -12.75 19.70 -4.14
C PRO A 319 -12.56 19.23 -2.68
N ILE A 320 -12.79 17.95 -2.42
CA ILE A 320 -12.60 17.32 -1.11
C ILE A 320 -11.10 17.26 -0.78
N MET A 321 -10.26 16.87 -1.75
CA MET A 321 -8.80 16.86 -1.57
C MET A 321 -8.26 18.25 -1.21
N ILE A 322 -8.76 19.31 -1.86
CA ILE A 322 -8.37 20.70 -1.55
C ILE A 322 -8.83 21.06 -0.14
N TRP A 323 -10.07 20.73 0.22
CA TRP A 323 -10.60 20.98 1.57
C TRP A 323 -9.75 20.29 2.64
N GLU A 324 -9.46 19.01 2.47
CA GLU A 324 -8.60 18.26 3.38
C GLU A 324 -7.16 18.79 3.43
N TRP A 325 -6.65 19.32 2.31
CA TRP A 325 -5.31 19.89 2.25
C TRP A 325 -5.15 21.10 3.18
N PHE A 326 -6.20 21.92 3.30
CA PHE A 326 -6.26 23.06 4.22
C PHE A 326 -6.68 22.69 5.66
N ASN A 327 -7.29 21.52 5.86
CA ASN A 327 -7.81 21.09 7.17
C ASN A 327 -7.16 19.77 7.60
N GLN A 328 -5.84 19.71 7.76
CA GLN A 328 -5.15 18.45 8.11
C GLN A 328 -5.14 18.15 9.61
N ARG A 329 -5.54 19.10 10.45
CA ARG A 329 -5.59 18.94 11.91
C ARG A 329 -6.34 17.70 12.38
N HIS A 330 -7.44 17.32 11.73
CA HIS A 330 -8.22 16.13 12.11
C HIS A 330 -7.44 14.82 11.87
N LYS A 331 -6.71 14.70 10.76
CA LYS A 331 -5.84 13.55 10.46
C LYS A 331 -4.69 13.43 11.46
N VAL A 332 -4.11 14.57 11.85
CA VAL A 332 -3.08 14.61 12.91
C VAL A 332 -3.65 14.18 14.24
N ARG A 333 -4.84 14.66 14.61
CA ARG A 333 -5.52 14.31 15.85
C ARG A 333 -5.83 12.82 15.90
N SER A 334 -6.55 12.29 14.91
CA SER A 334 -6.89 10.86 14.81
C SER A 334 -5.65 9.96 14.84
N GLY A 335 -4.61 10.29 14.07
CA GLY A 335 -3.37 9.50 14.09
C GLY A 335 -2.59 9.61 15.40
N ALA A 336 -2.61 10.76 16.07
CA ALA A 336 -1.96 10.94 17.36
C ALA A 336 -2.70 10.20 18.48
N GLU A 337 -4.05 10.24 18.48
CA GLU A 337 -4.92 9.46 19.38
C GLU A 337 -4.69 7.97 19.19
N ALA A 338 -4.63 7.48 17.95
CA ALA A 338 -4.34 6.08 17.68
C ALA A 338 -2.95 5.67 18.22
N GLY A 339 -1.93 6.51 18.02
CA GLY A 339 -0.60 6.29 18.60
C GLY A 339 -0.63 6.26 20.13
N TYR A 340 -1.38 7.17 20.74
CA TYR A 340 -1.56 7.23 22.20
C TYR A 340 -2.25 5.99 22.75
N ARG A 341 -3.35 5.52 22.14
CA ARG A 341 -4.05 4.27 22.53
C ARG A 341 -3.12 3.07 22.58
N LEU A 342 -2.27 2.92 21.55
CA LEU A 342 -1.32 1.82 21.48
C LEU A 342 -0.31 1.85 22.63
N VAL A 343 0.15 3.06 22.96
CA VAL A 343 1.16 3.33 24.00
C VAL A 343 0.59 3.12 25.41
N VAL A 344 -0.67 3.52 25.64
CA VAL A 344 -1.37 3.34 26.94
C VAL A 344 -1.73 1.87 27.21
N LYS A 345 -1.86 1.05 26.17
CA LYS A 345 -2.13 -0.41 26.24
C LYS A 345 -3.52 -0.82 26.75
N ASN A 346 -4.48 0.08 26.77
CA ASN A 346 -5.86 -0.27 27.10
C ASN A 346 -6.50 -1.06 25.94
N SER A 347 -7.01 -2.26 26.23
CA SER A 347 -7.61 -3.12 25.21
C SER A 347 -8.89 -3.78 25.72
N ARG A 348 -9.80 -4.04 24.79
CA ARG A 348 -11.03 -4.80 25.03
C ARG A 348 -11.13 -5.96 24.02
N PRO A 349 -11.91 -7.01 24.31
CA PRO A 349 -12.25 -8.04 23.31
C PRO A 349 -12.92 -7.43 22.07
N ILE A 350 -12.69 -8.03 20.90
CA ILE A 350 -13.38 -7.60 19.68
C ILE A 350 -14.88 -7.88 19.82
N ILE A 351 -15.72 -6.95 19.37
CA ILE A 351 -17.18 -7.12 19.38
C ILE A 351 -17.55 -7.85 18.08
N PRO A 352 -17.99 -9.14 18.17
CA PRO A 352 -18.39 -9.91 17.01
C PRO A 352 -19.74 -9.41 16.48
N PRO A 353 -20.12 -9.79 15.25
CA PRO A 353 -21.47 -9.53 14.75
C PRO A 353 -22.47 -10.21 15.66
N ALA A 354 -23.56 -9.51 16.00
CA ALA A 354 -24.67 -10.10 16.73
C ALA A 354 -25.25 -11.21 15.85
N ILE A 355 -24.91 -12.47 16.17
CA ILE A 355 -25.56 -13.62 15.55
C ILE A 355 -27.02 -13.51 15.98
N SER A 356 -27.90 -13.07 15.08
CA SER A 356 -29.33 -13.27 15.24
C SER A 356 -29.52 -14.77 15.40
N THR A 357 -29.75 -15.18 16.63
CA THR A 357 -30.04 -16.56 16.99
C THR A 357 -31.50 -16.84 16.60
N GLU A 358 -31.87 -16.57 15.35
CA GLU A 358 -33.01 -17.23 14.76
C GLU A 358 -32.47 -18.49 14.09
N PRO A 359 -32.92 -19.68 14.49
CA PRO A 359 -32.51 -20.90 13.81
C PRO A 359 -32.90 -20.73 12.35
N GLN A 360 -31.91 -20.67 11.46
CA GLN A 360 -32.16 -20.75 10.02
C GLN A 360 -32.97 -22.03 9.83
N SER A 361 -34.24 -21.86 9.49
CA SER A 361 -35.13 -22.98 9.21
C SER A 361 -34.45 -23.84 8.17
N ILE A 362 -34.34 -25.13 8.45
CA ILE A 362 -33.71 -26.18 7.60
C ILE A 362 -34.35 -26.23 6.18
N PHE A 363 -35.40 -25.44 5.94
CA PHE A 363 -36.16 -25.32 4.70
C PHE A 363 -36.07 -23.94 4.01
N ALA A 364 -35.04 -23.11 4.27
CA ALA A 364 -34.86 -21.87 3.51
C ALA A 364 -34.26 -22.17 2.12
N ASP A 365 -35.07 -21.95 1.09
CA ASP A 365 -34.89 -22.33 -0.31
C ASP A 365 -33.56 -21.91 -0.98
N ILE A 366 -33.10 -22.80 -1.86
CA ILE A 366 -31.87 -22.81 -2.69
C ILE A 366 -31.78 -21.64 -3.71
N THR A 367 -32.75 -20.74 -3.78
CA THR A 367 -32.86 -19.76 -4.89
C THR A 367 -32.80 -18.29 -4.49
N THR A 368 -32.47 -17.97 -3.24
CA THR A 368 -32.36 -16.55 -2.83
C THR A 368 -30.89 -16.15 -2.70
N PRO A 369 -30.37 -15.21 -3.50
CA PRO A 369 -29.03 -14.69 -3.28
C PRO A 369 -28.98 -14.07 -1.88
N ALA A 370 -27.98 -14.45 -1.09
CA ALA A 370 -27.78 -13.93 0.26
C ALA A 370 -27.78 -12.39 0.22
N LEU A 371 -28.87 -11.78 0.68
CA LEU A 371 -28.93 -10.33 0.90
C LEU A 371 -27.91 -9.98 1.99
N PRO A 372 -27.22 -8.83 1.89
CA PRO A 372 -26.35 -8.38 2.96
C PRO A 372 -27.23 -8.17 4.19
N VAL A 373 -26.94 -8.87 5.28
CA VAL A 373 -27.56 -8.56 6.57
C VAL A 373 -26.98 -7.21 6.99
N ASP A 374 -27.71 -6.13 6.71
CA ASP A 374 -27.44 -4.75 7.15
C ASP A 374 -27.65 -4.61 8.68
N GLY A 375 -27.12 -5.55 9.45
CA GLY A 375 -27.02 -5.44 10.90
C GLY A 375 -25.69 -4.79 11.27
N ASP A 376 -25.65 -4.07 12.41
CA ASP A 376 -24.40 -3.59 12.99
C ASP A 376 -23.45 -4.78 13.21
N LEU A 377 -22.36 -4.87 12.43
CA LEU A 377 -21.34 -5.93 12.56
C LEU A 377 -20.31 -5.60 13.66
N GLY A 378 -20.61 -4.62 14.52
CA GLY A 378 -19.74 -4.17 15.61
C GLY A 378 -18.40 -3.65 15.08
N ASP A 379 -17.30 -4.19 15.61
CA ASP A 379 -15.95 -3.76 15.19
C ASP A 379 -15.61 -4.19 13.75
N LEU A 380 -16.34 -5.15 13.18
CA LEU A 380 -16.13 -5.57 11.80
C LEU A 380 -16.58 -4.52 10.78
N ASP A 381 -17.37 -3.51 11.18
CA ASP A 381 -17.74 -2.36 10.34
C ASP A 381 -16.71 -1.22 10.39
N PHE A 382 -15.55 -1.43 11.01
CA PHE A 382 -14.44 -0.46 11.04
C PHE A 382 -14.16 0.15 9.65
N ASP A 383 -14.30 1.47 9.54
CA ASP A 383 -13.97 2.27 8.35
C ASP A 383 -14.79 1.87 7.09
N LYS A 384 -16.00 1.32 7.25
CA LYS A 384 -16.89 0.93 6.15
C LYS A 384 -17.25 2.10 5.22
N ASP A 385 -17.46 3.29 5.78
CA ASP A 385 -17.76 4.51 5.00
C ASP A 385 -16.66 4.86 3.99
N ALA A 386 -15.42 4.43 4.26
CA ALA A 386 -14.28 4.63 3.37
C ALA A 386 -14.47 3.95 2.00
N GLU A 387 -15.24 2.87 1.95
CA GLU A 387 -15.52 2.11 0.72
C GLU A 387 -16.36 2.89 -0.29
N GLY A 388 -17.18 3.83 0.19
CA GLY A 388 -17.95 4.73 -0.68
C GLY A 388 -17.08 5.64 -1.54
N TRP A 389 -15.81 5.82 -1.18
CA TRP A 389 -14.83 6.60 -1.94
C TRP A 389 -14.08 5.78 -2.99
N PHE A 390 -14.29 4.45 -3.05
CA PHE A 390 -13.69 3.61 -4.07
C PHE A 390 -14.22 3.99 -5.46
N LYS A 391 -13.34 3.92 -6.45
CA LYS A 391 -13.70 4.25 -7.83
C LYS A 391 -14.61 3.16 -8.40
N SER A 392 -15.82 3.51 -8.84
CA SER A 392 -16.79 2.56 -9.41
C SER A 392 -16.28 1.78 -10.63
N SER A 393 -15.28 2.31 -11.35
CA SER A 393 -14.63 1.57 -12.45
C SER A 393 -13.96 0.27 -12.01
N LEU A 394 -13.62 0.13 -10.72
CA LEU A 394 -12.97 -1.06 -10.19
C LEU A 394 -13.89 -2.29 -10.20
N GLU A 395 -15.21 -2.11 -10.20
CA GLU A 395 -16.17 -3.22 -10.33
C GLU A 395 -15.97 -4.00 -11.64
N LYS A 396 -15.36 -3.37 -12.66
CA LYS A 396 -15.07 -3.98 -13.97
C LYS A 396 -13.78 -4.78 -13.99
N ILE A 397 -13.00 -4.85 -12.89
CA ILE A 397 -11.73 -5.59 -12.83
C ILE A 397 -11.88 -7.05 -13.32
N PRO A 398 -12.89 -7.84 -12.89
CA PRO A 398 -13.04 -9.21 -13.37
C PRO A 398 -13.28 -9.28 -14.88
N ALA A 399 -14.22 -8.46 -15.39
CA ALA A 399 -14.56 -8.43 -16.80
C ALA A 399 -13.41 -7.92 -17.69
N ASP A 400 -12.66 -6.92 -17.24
CA ASP A 400 -11.51 -6.40 -17.97
C ASP A 400 -10.35 -7.40 -17.94
N THR A 401 -10.16 -8.11 -16.83
CA THR A 401 -9.20 -9.21 -16.72
C THR A 401 -9.52 -10.33 -17.71
N GLU A 402 -10.78 -10.77 -17.78
CA GLU A 402 -11.22 -11.76 -18.77
C GLU A 402 -11.01 -11.30 -20.22
N LYS A 403 -11.30 -10.04 -20.53
CA LYS A 403 -11.02 -9.48 -21.87
C LYS A 403 -9.53 -9.52 -22.19
N THR A 404 -8.66 -9.17 -21.23
CA THR A 404 -7.20 -9.24 -21.44
C THR A 404 -6.71 -10.67 -21.57
N ARG A 405 -7.31 -11.61 -20.83
CA ARG A 405 -7.04 -13.06 -20.91
C ARG A 405 -7.41 -13.60 -22.30
N LYS A 406 -8.62 -13.32 -22.78
CA LYS A 406 -9.09 -13.71 -24.13
C LYS A 406 -8.18 -13.17 -25.23
N LYS A 407 -7.87 -11.87 -25.21
CA LYS A 407 -6.96 -11.24 -26.18
C LYS A 407 -5.55 -11.84 -26.19
N TYR A 408 -5.09 -12.36 -25.05
CA TYR A 408 -3.79 -13.04 -24.98
C TYR A 408 -3.85 -14.40 -25.68
N TYR A 409 -4.89 -15.20 -25.41
CA TYR A 409 -5.07 -16.50 -26.05
C TYR A 409 -5.39 -16.40 -27.54
N GLU A 410 -6.09 -15.36 -27.99
CA GLU A 410 -6.30 -15.09 -29.43
C GLU A 410 -4.97 -14.85 -30.17
N LYS A 411 -3.99 -14.20 -29.53
CA LYS A 411 -2.67 -13.89 -30.11
C LYS A 411 -1.63 -15.00 -29.90
N LEU A 412 -1.91 -15.98 -29.04
CA LEU A 412 -0.95 -17.02 -28.66
C LEU A 412 -0.56 -17.92 -29.85
N PRO A 413 -1.48 -18.42 -30.70
CA PRO A 413 -1.14 -19.33 -31.79
C PRO A 413 -0.16 -18.73 -32.81
N GLU A 414 -0.36 -17.46 -33.19
CA GLU A 414 0.54 -16.74 -34.10
C GLU A 414 1.96 -16.59 -33.52
N ARG A 415 2.05 -16.32 -32.21
CA ARG A 415 3.34 -16.22 -31.50
C ARG A 415 4.02 -17.59 -31.37
N LEU A 416 3.25 -18.65 -31.17
CA LEU A 416 3.80 -20.02 -31.13
C LEU A 416 4.27 -20.46 -32.50
N ALA A 417 3.52 -20.18 -33.57
CA ALA A 417 3.92 -20.49 -34.93
C ALA A 417 5.23 -19.78 -35.31
N THR A 418 5.37 -18.50 -34.97
CA THR A 418 6.61 -17.75 -35.24
C THR A 418 7.79 -18.26 -34.41
N ALA A 419 7.59 -18.58 -33.12
CA ALA A 419 8.61 -19.16 -32.25
C ALA A 419 9.08 -20.53 -32.76
N ARG A 420 8.16 -21.41 -33.14
CA ARG A 420 8.45 -22.75 -33.69
C ARG A 420 9.16 -22.67 -35.04
N ALA A 421 8.72 -21.78 -35.93
CA ALA A 421 9.34 -21.59 -37.25
C ALA A 421 10.80 -21.12 -37.13
N LEU A 422 11.08 -20.19 -36.21
CA LEU A 422 12.45 -19.72 -35.95
C LEU A 422 13.29 -20.79 -35.26
N ALA A 423 12.73 -21.53 -34.28
CA ALA A 423 13.44 -22.61 -33.60
C ALA A 423 13.83 -23.76 -34.55
N ARG A 424 12.98 -24.06 -35.54
CA ARG A 424 13.23 -25.07 -36.58
C ARG A 424 14.07 -24.55 -37.74
N GLY A 425 14.29 -23.23 -37.83
CA GLY A 425 14.95 -22.61 -38.97
C GLY A 425 14.16 -22.75 -40.29
N THR A 426 12.85 -22.96 -40.23
CA THR A 426 12.01 -23.05 -41.45
C THR A 426 11.85 -21.71 -42.16
N ARG A 427 12.07 -20.60 -41.44
CA ARG A 427 12.20 -19.26 -42.03
C ARG A 427 13.46 -18.56 -41.51
N GLU A 428 14.04 -17.71 -42.35
CA GLU A 428 15.08 -16.78 -41.91
C GLU A 428 14.47 -15.64 -41.07
N PRO A 429 15.16 -15.21 -40.00
CA PRO A 429 14.70 -14.08 -39.19
C PRO A 429 14.72 -12.80 -40.02
N THR A 430 13.65 -12.00 -39.91
CA THR A 430 13.62 -10.69 -40.56
C THR A 430 14.61 -9.73 -39.88
N LYS A 431 15.02 -8.65 -40.56
CA LYS A 431 15.95 -7.66 -39.99
C LYS A 431 15.46 -7.11 -38.64
N GLU A 432 14.15 -6.92 -38.50
CA GLU A 432 13.52 -6.45 -37.26
C GLU A 432 13.55 -7.48 -36.13
N GLU A 433 13.46 -8.78 -36.45
CA GLU A 433 13.57 -9.88 -35.48
C GLU A 433 15.02 -10.15 -35.08
N VAL A 434 15.99 -9.84 -35.94
CA VAL A 434 17.41 -9.87 -35.57
C VAL A 434 17.72 -8.76 -34.56
N GLU A 435 17.12 -7.58 -34.73
CA GLU A 435 17.25 -6.47 -33.77
C GLU A 435 16.47 -6.72 -32.46
N ASN A 436 15.27 -7.31 -32.56
CA ASN A 436 14.42 -7.66 -31.41
C ASN A 436 13.91 -9.10 -31.55
N PRO A 437 14.62 -10.10 -30.99
CA PRO A 437 14.25 -11.49 -31.14
C PRO A 437 12.86 -11.75 -30.52
N PRO A 438 11.94 -12.40 -31.25
CA PRO A 438 10.67 -12.79 -30.68
C PRO A 438 10.88 -13.86 -29.60
N PRO A 439 9.99 -13.94 -28.60
CA PRO A 439 10.16 -14.86 -27.49
C PRO A 439 10.07 -16.31 -27.94
N THR A 440 10.93 -17.14 -27.34
CA THR A 440 10.95 -18.59 -27.55
C THR A 440 9.72 -19.27 -26.95
N GLU A 441 9.47 -20.52 -27.32
CA GLU A 441 8.33 -21.29 -26.78
C GLU A 441 8.40 -21.44 -25.24
N VAL A 442 9.60 -21.64 -24.68
CA VAL A 442 9.82 -21.72 -23.23
C VAL A 442 9.51 -20.37 -22.57
N GLU A 443 9.92 -19.26 -23.18
CA GLU A 443 9.61 -17.91 -22.69
C GLU A 443 8.12 -17.60 -22.80
N LEU A 444 7.44 -18.05 -23.85
CA LEU A 444 5.99 -17.92 -24.00
C LEU A 444 5.22 -18.73 -22.95
N SER A 445 5.70 -19.93 -22.60
CA SER A 445 5.12 -20.73 -21.51
C SER A 445 5.32 -20.04 -20.15
N ALA A 446 6.52 -19.53 -19.88
CA ALA A 446 6.79 -18.75 -18.67
C ALA A 446 5.98 -17.44 -18.63
N GLU A 447 5.77 -16.79 -19.77
CA GLU A 447 4.91 -15.61 -19.91
C GLU A 447 3.45 -15.95 -19.59
N ARG A 448 2.94 -17.08 -20.11
CA ARG A 448 1.60 -17.60 -19.82
C ARG A 448 1.42 -17.83 -18.34
N MET A 449 2.34 -18.58 -17.71
CA MET A 449 2.33 -18.87 -16.28
C MET A 449 2.24 -17.59 -15.45
N LYS A 450 3.12 -16.62 -15.72
CA LYS A 450 3.13 -15.34 -15.00
C LYS A 450 1.85 -14.53 -15.20
N LYS A 451 1.26 -14.56 -16.40
CA LYS A 451 0.00 -13.86 -16.70
C LYS A 451 -1.19 -14.50 -16.03
N GLU A 452 -1.32 -15.82 -16.11
CA GLU A 452 -2.41 -16.57 -15.47
C GLU A 452 -2.40 -16.39 -13.96
N LEU A 453 -1.23 -16.54 -13.35
CA LEU A 453 -1.06 -16.31 -11.91
C LEU A 453 -1.40 -14.86 -11.54
N ARG A 454 -1.00 -13.88 -12.36
CA ARG A 454 -1.36 -12.47 -12.13
C ARG A 454 -2.86 -12.25 -12.21
N TRP A 455 -3.53 -12.74 -13.25
CA TRP A 455 -4.98 -12.57 -13.42
C TRP A 455 -5.76 -13.21 -12.28
N ARG A 456 -5.39 -14.42 -11.86
CA ARG A 456 -6.02 -15.11 -10.72
C ARG A 456 -5.83 -14.34 -9.41
N ARG A 457 -4.61 -13.85 -9.14
CA ARG A 457 -4.32 -13.04 -7.95
C ARG A 457 -5.07 -11.71 -7.96
N ASP A 458 -5.11 -11.02 -9.10
CA ASP A 458 -5.78 -9.72 -9.22
C ASP A 458 -7.31 -9.86 -9.02
N ILE A 459 -7.93 -10.94 -9.53
CA ILE A 459 -9.35 -11.25 -9.28
C ILE A 459 -9.59 -11.60 -7.80
N ALA A 460 -8.82 -12.54 -7.25
CA ALA A 460 -8.98 -12.97 -5.86
C ALA A 460 -8.77 -11.80 -4.88
N GLY A 461 -7.76 -10.96 -5.13
CA GLY A 461 -7.49 -9.77 -4.33
C GLY A 461 -8.63 -8.76 -4.40
N TRP A 462 -9.20 -8.52 -5.58
CA TRP A 462 -10.36 -7.63 -5.73
C TRP A 462 -11.61 -8.19 -5.02
N GLU A 463 -11.86 -9.49 -5.12
CA GLU A 463 -12.99 -10.15 -4.46
C GLU A 463 -12.93 -10.03 -2.93
N MET A 464 -11.74 -9.97 -2.34
CA MET A 464 -11.56 -9.77 -0.90
C MET A 464 -11.90 -8.34 -0.45
N ILE A 465 -11.58 -7.33 -1.26
CA ILE A 465 -11.67 -5.92 -0.83
C ILE A 465 -12.93 -5.19 -1.31
N LYS A 466 -13.62 -5.73 -2.34
CA LYS A 466 -14.77 -5.06 -2.97
C LYS A 466 -15.82 -4.64 -1.93
N PRO A 467 -16.52 -3.51 -2.14
CA PRO A 467 -17.46 -2.99 -1.14
C PRO A 467 -18.59 -3.95 -0.78
N SER A 468 -19.03 -4.78 -1.73
CA SER A 468 -20.09 -5.77 -1.51
C SER A 468 -19.67 -6.94 -0.61
N THR A 469 -18.37 -7.12 -0.36
CA THR A 469 -17.86 -8.20 0.49
C THR A 469 -17.59 -7.68 1.89
N ASN A 470 -18.26 -8.27 2.88
CA ASN A 470 -18.03 -7.98 4.29
C ASN A 470 -16.70 -8.56 4.78
N VAL A 471 -16.22 -8.05 5.92
CA VAL A 471 -15.02 -8.59 6.58
C VAL A 471 -15.27 -10.04 6.97
N VAL A 472 -14.31 -10.89 6.63
CA VAL A 472 -14.33 -12.31 6.95
C VAL A 472 -14.28 -12.51 8.48
N TRP A 473 -15.21 -13.30 9.01
CA TRP A 473 -15.27 -13.66 10.43
C TRP A 473 -15.22 -15.18 10.63
N ASP A 474 -14.57 -15.60 11.71
CA ASP A 474 -14.53 -16.98 12.22
C ASP A 474 -14.84 -16.92 13.72
N GLU A 475 -15.73 -17.78 14.21
CA GLU A 475 -16.15 -17.76 15.61
C GLU A 475 -14.99 -17.99 16.58
N ARG A 476 -13.96 -18.73 16.14
CA ARG A 476 -12.73 -18.99 16.92
C ARG A 476 -11.94 -17.72 17.23
N PHE A 477 -12.20 -16.60 16.55
CA PHE A 477 -11.55 -15.32 16.79
C PHE A 477 -12.10 -14.54 17.98
N ARG A 478 -13.30 -14.87 18.46
CA ARG A 478 -14.01 -14.11 19.50
C ARG A 478 -13.17 -13.89 20.75
N ASP A 479 -12.51 -14.93 21.22
CA ASP A 479 -11.69 -14.88 22.44
C ASP A 479 -10.20 -14.57 22.15
N ALA A 480 -9.78 -14.73 20.90
CA ALA A 480 -8.37 -14.57 20.49
C ALA A 480 -8.00 -13.14 20.12
N LEU A 481 -8.95 -12.35 19.60
CA LEU A 481 -8.73 -10.98 19.12
C LEU A 481 -9.13 -9.94 20.16
N ARG A 482 -8.27 -8.93 20.32
CA ARG A 482 -8.51 -7.75 21.16
C ARG A 482 -8.24 -6.49 20.35
N VAL A 483 -8.88 -5.39 20.71
CA VAL A 483 -8.73 -4.08 20.06
C VAL A 483 -8.29 -3.05 21.09
N PHE A 484 -7.34 -2.19 20.73
CA PHE A 484 -6.93 -1.06 21.57
C PHE A 484 -8.02 0.02 21.62
N VAL A 485 -8.27 0.56 22.81
CA VAL A 485 -9.33 1.56 23.06
C VAL A 485 -8.77 2.70 23.90
N ASP A 486 -9.49 3.82 23.93
CA ASP A 486 -9.26 4.88 24.90
C ASP A 486 -9.49 4.35 26.33
N GLY A 487 -8.75 4.89 27.29
CA GLY A 487 -8.96 4.56 28.71
C GLY A 487 -10.21 5.22 29.27
N ASP A 488 -10.77 4.63 30.33
CA ASP A 488 -11.99 5.12 31.01
C ASP A 488 -11.87 6.57 31.51
N SER A 489 -10.65 7.10 31.71
CA SER A 489 -10.40 8.49 32.12
C SER A 489 -10.51 9.52 31.00
N ASP A 490 -10.60 9.08 29.73
CA ASP A 490 -10.56 9.96 28.55
C ASP A 490 -11.94 10.23 27.91
N SER A 491 -13.01 9.61 28.41
CA SER A 491 -14.38 9.84 27.91
C SER A 491 -14.96 11.22 28.26
N SER A 492 -14.17 12.11 28.88
CA SER A 492 -14.55 13.47 29.28
C SER A 492 -13.95 14.56 28.39
N LYS A 493 -13.73 14.30 27.09
CA LYS A 493 -13.06 15.24 26.17
C LYS A 493 -13.99 15.79 25.09
N ASP A 494 -14.89 16.68 25.49
CA ASP A 494 -15.33 17.80 24.65
C ASP A 494 -14.26 18.91 24.73
N LEU A 495 -13.33 18.96 23.77
CA LEU A 495 -12.39 20.07 23.54
C LEU A 495 -12.08 20.32 22.06
#